data_AF-D1QU49-F1
#
_entry.id   AF-D1QU49-F1
#
_cell.length_a   1.000
_cell.length_b   1.000
_cell.length_c   1.000
_cell.angle_alpha   90.00
_cell.angle_beta   90.00
_cell.angle_gamma   90.00
#
_symmetry.space_group_name_H-M   'P 1'
#
loop_
_entity.id
_entity.type
_entity.pdbx_description
1 polymer ?
#
loop_
_entity_poly.entity_id
_entity_poly.type
_entity_poly.pdbx_seq_one_letter_code
_entity_poly.pdbx_strand_id
1 'polypeptide(L)'
;MDGRDVVEYYATRFQEEFCFRDAKQFLGLTDCQARDKRKLEFAFNSSFTALNVAKIMCKEHETSIGRLKAQMINAYYAQRIIDVFEKNPNTPLNKERINDIFSFDADAA
;
A
#
# COMPACT_ATOMS: atom_id res chain seq x y z
N MET A 1 38.00 6.79 3.23
CA MET A 1 37.13 5.65 2.92
C MET A 1 38.04 4.48 2.62
N ASP A 2 38.06 3.50 3.51
CA ASP A 2 38.83 2.27 3.35
C ASP A 2 38.17 1.36 2.31
N GLY A 3 38.92 0.39 1.76
CA GLY A 3 38.37 -0.58 0.83
C GLY A 3 37.21 -1.39 1.41
N ARG A 4 37.21 -1.61 2.74
CA ARG A 4 36.09 -2.28 3.44
C ARG A 4 34.81 -1.47 3.39
N ASP A 5 34.88 -0.16 3.58
CA ASP A 5 33.73 0.74 3.51
C ASP A 5 33.06 0.68 2.13
N VAL A 6 33.86 0.56 1.06
CA VAL A 6 33.36 0.45 -0.32
C VAL A 6 32.53 -0.82 -0.50
N VAL A 7 33.03 -1.95 0.01
CA VAL A 7 32.36 -3.25 -0.07
C VAL A 7 31.07 -3.23 0.74
N GLU A 8 31.09 -2.64 1.93
CA GLU A 8 29.92 -2.54 2.81
C GLU A 8 28.81 -1.69 2.17
N TYR A 9 29.12 -0.51 1.64
CA TYR A 9 28.12 0.32 0.97
C TYR A 9 27.58 -0.36 -0.28
N TYR A 10 28.43 -1.03 -1.06
CA TYR A 10 27.98 -1.74 -2.25
C TYR A 10 27.06 -2.92 -1.90
N ALA A 11 27.28 -3.58 -0.75
CA ALA A 11 26.39 -4.63 -0.26
C ALA A 11 24.98 -4.11 0.04
N THR A 12 24.83 -2.85 0.43
CA THR A 12 23.50 -2.23 0.66
C THR A 12 22.76 -1.84 -0.63
N ARG A 13 23.41 -1.86 -1.80
CA ARG A 13 22.79 -1.47 -3.08
C ARG A 13 21.49 -2.23 -3.37
N PHE A 14 21.42 -3.50 -3.00
CA PHE A 14 20.24 -4.34 -3.25
C PHE A 14 18.98 -3.86 -2.51
N GLN A 15 19.12 -3.01 -1.48
CA GLN A 15 17.98 -2.43 -0.77
C GLN A 15 17.08 -1.59 -1.69
N GLU A 16 17.63 -0.98 -2.74
CA GLU A 16 16.87 -0.23 -3.74
C GLU A 16 15.86 -1.12 -4.47
N GLU A 17 16.21 -2.39 -4.73
CA GLU A 17 15.34 -3.34 -5.43
C GLU A 17 14.06 -3.64 -4.64
N PHE A 18 14.11 -3.61 -3.31
CA PHE A 18 12.91 -3.76 -2.49
C PHE A 18 11.94 -2.60 -2.68
N CYS A 19 12.44 -1.37 -2.82
CA CYS A 19 11.59 -0.22 -3.13
C CYS A 19 10.88 -0.38 -4.47
N PHE A 20 11.61 -0.82 -5.52
CA PHE A 20 11.01 -1.05 -6.83
C PHE A 20 10.02 -2.21 -6.83
N ARG A 21 10.34 -3.32 -6.16
CA ARG A 21 9.44 -4.47 -6.03
C ARG A 21 8.14 -4.07 -5.37
N ASP A 22 8.21 -3.42 -4.21
CA ASP A 22 7.02 -3.07 -3.42
C ASP A 22 6.16 -2.01 -4.16
N ALA A 23 6.79 -1.05 -4.84
CA ALA A 23 6.09 -0.07 -5.66
C ALA A 23 5.36 -0.70 -6.86
N LYS A 24 5.98 -1.67 -7.54
CA LYS A 24 5.35 -2.44 -8.63
C LYS A 24 4.19 -3.28 -8.12
N GLN A 25 4.40 -4.03 -7.05
CA GLN A 25 3.43 -5.01 -6.55
C GLN A 25 2.20 -4.35 -5.91
N PHE A 26 2.40 -3.27 -5.14
CA PHE A 26 1.35 -2.72 -4.31
C PHE A 26 0.86 -1.34 -4.74
N LEU A 27 1.71 -0.54 -5.39
CA LEU A 27 1.49 0.91 -5.54
C LEU A 27 1.46 1.39 -6.99
N GLY A 28 1.27 0.47 -7.93
CA GLY A 28 0.94 0.76 -9.32
C GLY A 28 2.04 1.43 -10.14
N LEU A 29 3.32 1.22 -9.79
CA LEU A 29 4.45 1.78 -10.55
C LEU A 29 4.40 1.39 -12.04
N THR A 30 3.86 0.22 -12.36
CA THR A 30 3.76 -0.34 -13.71
C THR A 30 2.34 -0.34 -14.29
N ASP A 31 1.37 0.24 -13.58
CA ASP A 31 -0.05 0.15 -13.97
C ASP A 31 -0.46 1.27 -14.95
N CYS A 32 0.30 2.37 -14.99
CA CYS A 32 -0.03 3.50 -15.85
C CYS A 32 0.21 3.16 -17.33
N GLN A 33 -0.85 3.23 -18.15
CA GLN A 33 -0.82 2.99 -19.59
C GLN A 33 -0.86 4.28 -20.43
N ALA A 34 -0.58 5.43 -19.81
CA ALA A 34 -0.55 6.70 -20.52
C ALA A 34 0.61 6.74 -21.53
N ARG A 35 0.40 7.45 -22.66
CA ARG A 35 1.44 7.67 -23.68
C ARG A 35 2.10 9.05 -23.59
N ASP A 36 1.51 9.95 -22.80
CA ASP A 36 2.07 11.29 -22.57
C ASP A 36 3.14 11.23 -21.49
N LYS A 37 4.31 11.80 -21.78
CA LYS A 37 5.48 11.79 -20.90
C LYS A 37 5.18 12.38 -19.52
N ARG A 38 4.47 13.51 -19.44
CA ARG A 38 4.17 14.18 -18.17
C ARG A 38 3.24 13.34 -17.31
N LYS A 39 2.26 12.66 -17.93
CA LYS A 39 1.37 11.73 -17.22
C LYS A 39 2.12 10.53 -16.64
N LEU A 40 3.10 9.99 -17.39
CA LEU A 40 3.96 8.92 -16.89
C LEU A 40 4.84 9.39 -15.73
N GLU A 41 5.52 10.53 -15.87
CA GLU A 41 6.33 11.12 -14.79
C GLU A 41 5.50 11.35 -13.52
N PHE A 42 4.30 11.89 -13.66
CA PHE A 42 3.38 12.06 -12.55
C PHE A 42 3.01 10.73 -11.89
N ALA A 43 2.69 9.70 -12.67
CA ALA A 43 2.33 8.38 -12.15
C ALA A 43 3.48 7.72 -11.38
N PHE A 44 4.70 7.77 -11.92
CA PHE A 44 5.88 7.21 -11.25
C PHE A 44 6.18 7.93 -9.93
N ASN A 45 6.18 9.27 -9.94
CA ASN A 45 6.40 10.07 -8.73
C ASN A 45 5.31 9.82 -7.68
N SER A 46 4.05 9.69 -8.12
CA SER A 46 2.93 9.37 -7.23
C SER A 46 3.09 7.99 -6.60
N SER A 47 3.53 6.98 -7.37
CA SER A 47 3.77 5.62 -6.87
C SER A 47 4.85 5.59 -5.78
N PHE A 48 6.00 6.26 -6.01
CA PHE A 48 7.05 6.33 -4.99
C PHE A 48 6.67 7.21 -3.78
N THR A 49 5.86 8.25 -3.99
CA THR A 49 5.30 9.04 -2.88
C THR A 49 4.40 8.17 -2.02
N ALA A 50 3.52 7.38 -2.64
CA ALA A 50 2.68 6.42 -1.94
C ALA A 50 3.51 5.36 -1.18
N LEU A 51 4.67 4.95 -1.73
CA LEU A 51 5.57 4.01 -1.04
C LEU A 51 6.12 4.59 0.25
N ASN A 52 6.53 5.86 0.24
CA ASN A 52 7.03 6.52 1.44
C ASN A 52 5.94 6.63 2.51
N VAL A 53 4.72 7.03 2.12
CA VAL A 53 3.57 7.08 3.03
C VAL A 53 3.24 5.69 3.58
N ALA A 54 3.17 4.67 2.72
CA ALA A 54 2.88 3.30 3.12
C ALA A 54 3.92 2.78 4.12
N LYS A 55 5.22 3.04 3.90
CA LYS A 55 6.29 2.64 4.83
C LYS A 55 6.14 3.29 6.21
N ILE A 56 5.74 4.57 6.28
CA ILE A 56 5.47 5.26 7.55
C ILE A 56 4.28 4.59 8.26
N MET A 57 3.17 4.40 7.57
CA MET A 57 1.97 3.76 8.12
C MET A 57 2.25 2.33 8.58
N CYS A 58 3.00 1.55 7.80
CA CYS A 58 3.41 0.19 8.16
C CYS A 58 4.25 0.16 9.43
N LYS A 59 5.11 1.16 9.64
CA LYS A 59 5.90 1.30 10.87
C LYS A 59 5.03 1.67 12.07
N GLU A 60 4.05 2.55 11.90
CA GLU A 60 3.15 2.99 12.97
C GLU A 60 2.15 1.89 13.39
N HIS A 61 1.72 1.07 12.44
CA HIS A 61 0.72 0.02 12.65
C HIS A 61 1.29 -1.40 12.69
N GLU A 62 2.62 -1.55 12.68
CA GLU A 62 3.34 -2.84 12.71
C GLU A 62 2.78 -3.85 11.68
N THR A 63 2.61 -3.41 10.43
CA THR A 63 1.95 -4.19 9.36
C THR A 63 2.74 -4.19 8.05
N SER A 64 2.41 -5.10 7.12
CA SER A 64 3.00 -5.14 5.77
C SER A 64 2.29 -4.16 4.82
N ILE A 65 2.94 -3.75 3.73
CA ILE A 65 2.30 -2.90 2.71
C ILE A 65 1.14 -3.63 2.04
N GLY A 66 1.26 -4.95 1.84
CA GLY A 66 0.20 -5.79 1.29
C GLY A 66 -1.03 -5.81 2.19
N ARG A 67 -0.84 -6.06 3.49
CA ARG A 67 -1.90 -6.05 4.50
C ARG A 67 -2.53 -4.67 4.66
N LEU A 68 -1.72 -3.60 4.70
CA LEU A 68 -2.21 -2.22 4.73
C LEU A 68 -3.11 -1.93 3.51
N LYS A 69 -2.68 -2.32 2.31
CA LYS A 69 -3.46 -2.17 1.08
C LYS A 69 -4.78 -2.93 1.16
N ALA A 70 -4.76 -4.19 1.61
CA ALA A 70 -5.97 -4.99 1.77
C ALA A 70 -6.95 -4.32 2.75
N GLN A 71 -6.47 -3.89 3.91
CA GLN A 71 -7.27 -3.18 4.91
C GLN A 71 -7.90 -1.89 4.36
N MET A 72 -7.13 -1.08 3.62
CA MET A 72 -7.64 0.14 2.99
C MET A 72 -8.72 -0.14 1.94
N ILE A 73 -8.52 -1.17 1.12
CA ILE A 73 -9.49 -1.59 0.10
C ILE A 73 -10.78 -2.09 0.77
N ASN A 74 -10.67 -2.92 1.81
CA ASN A 74 -11.80 -3.42 2.57
C ASN A 74 -12.57 -2.28 3.24
N ALA A 75 -11.86 -1.32 3.83
CA ALA A 75 -12.44 -0.10 4.41
C ALA A 75 -13.28 0.66 3.38
N TYR A 76 -12.69 0.87 2.20
CA TYR A 76 -13.35 1.56 1.10
C TYR A 76 -14.61 0.82 0.66
N TYR A 77 -14.55 -0.50 0.44
CA TYR A 77 -15.73 -1.27 0.04
C TYR A 77 -16.82 -1.29 1.12
N ALA A 78 -16.46 -1.47 2.39
CA ALA A 78 -17.42 -1.43 3.49
C ALA A 78 -18.15 -0.08 3.52
N GLN A 79 -17.42 1.03 3.43
CA GLN A 79 -18.01 2.36 3.39
C GLN A 79 -18.92 2.55 2.17
N ARG A 80 -18.47 2.12 0.98
CA ARG A 80 -19.28 2.22 -0.25
C ARG A 80 -20.59 1.44 -0.16
N ILE A 81 -20.58 0.26 0.45
CA ILE A 81 -21.79 -0.55 0.68
C ILE A 81 -22.75 0.21 1.60
N ILE A 82 -22.26 0.73 2.73
CA ILE A 82 -23.05 1.52 3.68
C ILE A 82 -23.71 2.72 2.99
N ASP A 83 -22.92 3.48 2.22
CA ASP A 83 -23.39 4.68 1.52
C ASP A 83 -24.46 4.36 0.48
N VAL A 84 -24.26 3.30 -0.32
CA VAL A 84 -25.19 2.91 -1.39
C VAL A 84 -26.52 2.40 -0.84
N PHE A 85 -26.50 1.66 0.28
CA PHE A 85 -27.71 1.10 0.88
C PHE A 85 -28.36 2.01 1.94
N GLU A 86 -27.80 3.20 2.18
CA GLU A 86 -28.25 4.17 3.18
C GLU A 86 -28.48 3.54 4.58
N LYS A 87 -27.68 2.53 4.93
CA LYS A 87 -27.84 1.81 6.19
C LYS A 87 -27.04 2.50 7.29
N ASN A 88 -27.59 2.54 8.50
CA ASN A 88 -26.82 3.00 9.66
C ASN A 88 -25.70 1.98 9.97
N PRO A 89 -24.41 2.37 9.87
CA PRO A 89 -23.29 1.46 10.12
C PRO A 89 -23.19 1.02 11.58
N ASN A 90 -23.83 1.77 12.50
CA ASN A 90 -23.72 1.58 13.93
C ASN A 90 -24.79 0.65 14.54
N THR A 91 -25.60 -0.01 13.71
CA THR A 91 -26.48 -1.07 14.23
C THR A 91 -25.62 -2.25 14.74
N PRO A 92 -26.05 -2.99 15.77
CA PRO A 92 -25.27 -4.11 16.32
C PRO A 92 -24.83 -5.11 15.25
N LEU A 93 -25.75 -5.49 14.35
CA LEU A 93 -25.47 -6.41 13.25
C LEU A 93 -24.42 -5.87 12.28
N ASN A 94 -24.53 -4.59 11.90
CA ASN A 94 -23.59 -3.99 10.95
C ASN A 94 -22.19 -3.85 11.56
N LYS A 95 -22.09 -3.48 12.85
CA LYS A 95 -20.80 -3.40 13.55
C LYS A 95 -20.04 -4.74 13.54
N GLU A 96 -20.75 -5.84 13.78
CA GLU A 96 -20.15 -7.18 13.73
C GLU A 96 -19.66 -7.52 12.31
N ARG A 97 -20.50 -7.33 11.29
CA ARG A 97 -20.16 -7.64 9.90
C ARG A 97 -19.09 -6.75 9.29
N ILE A 98 -19.00 -5.50 9.72
CA ILE A 98 -17.97 -4.57 9.27
C ILE A 98 -16.58 -5.06 9.72
N ASN A 99 -16.46 -5.60 10.93
CA ASN A 99 -15.20 -6.15 11.41
C ASN A 99 -14.76 -7.38 10.60
N ASP A 100 -15.71 -8.24 10.20
CA ASP A 100 -15.44 -9.38 9.30
C ASP A 100 -14.88 -8.92 7.94
N ILE A 101 -15.40 -7.81 7.41
CA ILE A 101 -14.93 -7.24 6.14
C ILE A 101 -13.54 -6.65 6.30
N PHE A 102 -13.25 -5.97 7.41
CA PHE A 102 -11.93 -5.41 7.67
C PHE A 102 -10.84 -6.48 7.81
N SER A 103 -11.16 -7.64 8.38
CA SER A 103 -10.23 -8.77 8.53
C SER A 103 -10.09 -9.63 7.27
N PHE A 104 -10.98 -9.47 6.28
CA PHE A 104 -10.98 -10.25 5.05
C PHE A 104 -9.66 -10.13 4.28
N ASP A 105 -9.00 -11.25 3.98
CA ASP A 105 -7.67 -11.33 3.33
C ASP A 105 -6.50 -10.57 4.01
N ALA A 106 -6.73 -9.84 5.10
CA ALA A 106 -5.69 -9.14 5.84
C ALA A 106 -4.71 -10.13 6.50
N ASP A 107 -5.14 -11.35 6.80
CA ASP A 107 -4.31 -12.41 7.37
C ASP A 107 -3.60 -13.28 6.31
N ALA A 108 -3.92 -13.10 5.03
CA ALA A 108 -3.28 -13.79 3.91
C ALA A 108 -2.16 -12.97 3.24
N ALA A 109 -1.99 -11.71 3.64
CA ALA A 109 -1.12 -10.69 3.02
C ALA A 109 0.06 -10.24 3.91
#